data_AF-A0A0B3AT86-F1
#
_entry.id   AF-A0A0B3AT86-F1
#
_cell.length_a   1.000
_cell.length_b   1.000
_cell.length_c   1.000
_cell.angle_alpha   90.00
_cell.angle_beta   90.00
_cell.angle_gamma   90.00
#
_symmetry.space_group_name_H-M   'P 1'
#
loop_
_entity.id
_entity.type
_entity.pdbx_description
1 polymer ?
#
loop_
_entity_poly.entity_id
_entity_poly.type
_entity_poly.pdbx_seq_one_letter_code
_entity_poly.pdbx_strand_id
1 'polypeptide(L)'
;MKLLDFPKLRQTYEYDCGANALQAVLVYYGIELREEILMKDAKTNPKKGTTIKGILKTLDEFKLKYESKRMTIKDIQNYLDKKIPVLILLSAYNEFHWVVAIGYDKNKIFFDDPSSFERTFLEDKELEKKWHAKEGKKEIYNHI
;
A
#
# COMPACT_ATOMS: atom_id res chain seq x y z
N MET A 1 5.91 17.89 -10.09
CA MET A 1 5.71 16.46 -9.81
C MET A 1 6.78 16.03 -8.83
N LYS A 2 6.39 15.40 -7.73
CA LYS A 2 7.31 14.73 -6.80
C LYS A 2 7.10 13.23 -6.95
N LEU A 3 8.18 12.49 -7.15
CA LEU A 3 8.15 11.04 -7.28
C LEU A 3 9.36 10.47 -6.54
N LEU A 4 9.12 9.49 -5.67
CA LEU A 4 10.18 8.77 -4.98
C LEU A 4 10.86 7.81 -5.95
N ASP A 5 12.18 7.65 -5.78
CA ASP A 5 12.89 6.53 -6.38
C ASP A 5 12.50 5.27 -5.61
N PHE A 6 11.56 4.51 -6.17
CA PHE A 6 10.91 3.40 -5.52
C PHE A 6 11.13 2.13 -6.35
N PRO A 7 11.26 0.93 -5.75
CA PRO A 7 11.37 -0.30 -6.53
C PRO A 7 10.11 -0.56 -7.35
N LYS A 8 10.24 -1.32 -8.44
CA LYS A 8 9.11 -1.82 -9.23
C LYS A 8 9.01 -3.32 -8.99
N LEU A 9 8.12 -3.72 -8.08
CA LEU A 9 7.79 -5.11 -7.82
C LEU A 9 6.40 -5.42 -8.37
N ARG A 10 6.14 -6.70 -8.61
CA ARG A 10 4.86 -7.16 -9.15
C ARG A 10 4.38 -8.35 -8.35
N GLN A 11 3.09 -8.37 -8.09
CA GLN A 11 2.45 -9.48 -7.39
C GLN A 11 2.51 -10.74 -8.26
N THR A 12 2.72 -11.90 -7.62
CA THR A 12 2.79 -13.19 -8.30
C THR A 12 1.40 -13.82 -8.42
N TYR A 13 0.55 -13.63 -7.42
CA TYR A 13 -0.79 -14.19 -7.32
C TYR A 13 -1.86 -13.10 -7.34
N GLU A 14 -3.15 -13.46 -7.36
CA GLU A 14 -4.22 -12.45 -7.29
C GLU A 14 -4.41 -11.87 -5.88
N TYR A 15 -3.93 -12.56 -4.85
CA TYR A 15 -4.22 -12.28 -3.43
C TYR A 15 -3.03 -11.74 -2.61
N ASP A 16 -1.85 -11.60 -3.23
CA ASP A 16 -0.60 -11.20 -2.58
C ASP A 16 -0.22 -9.73 -2.82
N CYS A 17 -1.12 -8.92 -3.40
CA CYS A 17 -0.88 -7.49 -3.62
C CYS A 17 -0.36 -6.76 -2.36
N GLY A 18 -0.91 -7.04 -1.18
CA GLY A 18 -0.45 -6.43 0.08
C GLY A 18 0.92 -6.93 0.56
N ALA A 19 1.27 -8.19 0.33
CA ALA A 19 2.61 -8.70 0.64
C ALA A 19 3.65 -8.08 -0.29
N ASN A 20 3.31 -7.93 -1.58
CA ASN A 20 4.17 -7.32 -2.58
C ASN A 20 4.34 -5.82 -2.36
N ALA A 21 3.25 -5.09 -2.08
CA ALA A 21 3.30 -3.68 -1.70
C ALA A 21 4.17 -3.45 -0.45
N LEU A 22 4.04 -4.31 0.56
CA LEU A 22 4.90 -4.29 1.74
C LEU A 22 6.37 -4.59 1.38
N GLN A 23 6.62 -5.58 0.54
CA GLN A 23 7.97 -5.90 0.05
C GLN A 23 8.62 -4.69 -0.62
N ALA A 24 7.88 -3.98 -1.47
CA ALA A 24 8.38 -2.80 -2.17
C ALA A 24 8.75 -1.68 -1.18
N VAL A 25 7.95 -1.48 -0.13
CA VAL A 25 8.28 -0.56 0.96
C VAL A 25 9.53 -0.99 1.72
N LEU A 26 9.68 -2.28 2.02
CA LEU A 26 10.87 -2.78 2.72
C LEU A 26 12.14 -2.61 1.88
N VAL A 27 12.08 -2.93 0.59
CA VAL A 27 13.20 -2.73 -0.35
C VAL A 27 13.56 -1.25 -0.47
N TYR A 28 12.57 -0.35 -0.48
CA TYR A 28 12.81 1.10 -0.44
C TYR A 28 13.63 1.54 0.79
N TYR A 29 13.46 0.88 1.93
CA TYR A 29 14.25 1.10 3.14
C TYR A 29 15.52 0.23 3.23
N GLY A 30 15.90 -0.47 2.16
CA GLY A 30 17.11 -1.30 2.09
C GLY A 30 16.98 -2.67 2.74
N ILE A 31 15.75 -3.15 2.98
CA ILE A 31 15.46 -4.47 3.56
C ILE A 31 14.96 -5.40 2.45
N GLU A 32 15.82 -6.32 2.00
CA GLU A 32 15.48 -7.29 0.95
C GLU A 32 15.05 -8.64 1.54
N LEU A 33 13.85 -9.08 1.18
CA LEU A 33 13.27 -10.34 1.61
C LEU A 33 12.56 -11.02 0.45
N ARG A 34 12.47 -12.35 0.52
CA ARG A 34 11.69 -13.14 -0.43
C ARG A 34 10.20 -12.94 -0.16
N GLU A 35 9.42 -12.83 -1.22
CA GLU A 35 7.96 -12.64 -1.16
C GLU A 35 7.27 -13.72 -0.32
N GLU A 36 7.68 -14.99 -0.46
CA GLU A 36 7.14 -16.12 0.31
C GLU A 36 7.27 -15.93 1.84
N ILE A 37 8.38 -15.34 2.30
CA ILE A 37 8.61 -15.06 3.72
C ILE A 37 7.62 -13.98 4.18
N LEU A 38 7.47 -12.91 3.39
CA LEU A 38 6.53 -11.83 3.71
C LEU A 38 5.08 -12.28 3.68
N MET A 39 4.69 -13.13 2.72
CA MET A 39 3.37 -13.72 2.68
C MET A 39 3.08 -14.52 3.95
N LYS A 40 4.06 -15.29 4.44
CA LYS A 40 3.93 -16.05 5.69
C LYS A 40 3.79 -15.13 6.91
N ASP A 41 4.63 -14.12 7.01
CA ASP A 41 4.67 -13.21 8.16
C ASP A 41 3.40 -12.35 8.24
N ALA A 42 2.95 -11.84 7.09
CA ALA A 42 1.72 -11.05 6.94
C ALA A 42 0.45 -11.92 6.92
N LYS A 43 0.60 -13.25 6.92
CA LYS A 43 -0.49 -14.24 6.86
C LYS A 43 -1.37 -14.10 5.61
N THR A 44 -0.75 -13.72 4.51
CA THR A 44 -1.37 -13.58 3.19
C THR A 44 -1.90 -14.93 2.71
N ASN A 45 -3.15 -14.98 2.26
CA ASN A 45 -3.77 -16.21 1.77
C ASN A 45 -4.91 -15.92 0.78
N PRO A 46 -5.30 -16.87 -0.09
CA PRO A 46 -6.34 -16.66 -1.10
C PRO A 46 -7.71 -16.24 -0.55
N LYS A 47 -8.04 -16.60 0.69
CA LYS A 47 -9.36 -16.34 1.28
C LYS A 47 -9.50 -14.91 1.80
N LYS A 48 -8.40 -14.32 2.28
CA LYS A 48 -8.42 -13.03 2.97
C LYS A 48 -7.49 -11.99 2.36
N GLY A 49 -6.64 -12.35 1.41
CA GLY A 49 -5.52 -11.52 0.99
C GLY A 49 -4.58 -11.19 2.15
N THR A 50 -4.03 -9.98 2.12
CA THR A 50 -3.16 -9.44 3.18
C THR A 50 -3.94 -8.42 4.01
N THR A 51 -4.21 -8.74 5.28
CA THR A 51 -4.97 -7.87 6.20
C THR A 51 -4.12 -6.71 6.74
N ILE A 52 -4.76 -5.63 7.18
CA ILE A 52 -4.07 -4.51 7.88
C ILE A 52 -3.26 -5.05 9.05
N LYS A 53 -3.88 -5.87 9.90
CA LYS A 53 -3.20 -6.48 11.06
C LYS A 53 -1.98 -7.31 10.66
N GLY A 54 -2.02 -7.97 9.50
CA GLY A 54 -0.91 -8.72 8.93
C GLY A 54 0.27 -7.80 8.64
N ILE A 55 0.02 -6.73 7.88
CA ILE A 55 1.05 -5.72 7.54
C ILE A 55 1.68 -5.12 8.80
N LEU A 56 0.87 -4.67 9.76
CA LEU A 56 1.38 -4.02 10.97
C LEU A 56 2.27 -4.97 11.79
N LYS A 57 1.83 -6.24 11.96
CA LYS A 57 2.63 -7.25 12.66
C LYS A 57 3.97 -7.50 11.96
N THR A 58 3.99 -7.54 10.63
CA THR A 58 5.24 -7.71 9.88
C THR A 58 6.14 -6.49 10.02
N LEU A 59 5.60 -5.27 9.98
CA LEU A 59 6.37 -4.05 10.22
C LEU A 59 7.00 -4.01 11.63
N ASP A 60 6.26 -4.48 12.65
CA ASP A 60 6.76 -4.61 14.03
C ASP A 60 7.96 -5.58 14.11
N GLU A 61 7.93 -6.70 13.37
CA GLU A 61 9.02 -7.67 13.30
C GLU A 61 10.32 -7.06 12.74
N PHE A 62 10.19 -6.13 11.79
CA PHE A 62 11.31 -5.35 11.24
C PHE A 62 11.67 -4.11 12.07
N LYS A 63 10.99 -3.86 13.20
CA LYS A 63 11.18 -2.70 14.07
C LYS A 63 11.07 -1.35 13.33
N LEU A 64 10.25 -1.32 12.28
CA LEU A 64 10.01 -0.11 11.51
C LEU A 64 9.01 0.79 12.24
N LYS A 65 9.27 2.09 12.22
CA LYS A 65 8.32 3.08 12.73
C LYS A 65 7.27 3.34 11.66
N TYR A 66 6.00 3.19 12.03
CA TYR A 66 4.87 3.47 11.15
C TYR A 66 3.78 4.25 11.89
N GLU A 67 2.91 4.92 11.13
CA GLU A 67 1.67 5.48 11.64
C GLU A 67 0.51 4.84 10.87
N SER A 68 -0.40 4.20 11.60
CA SER A 68 -1.60 3.62 11.02
C SER A 68 -2.83 4.36 11.53
N LYS A 69 -3.46 5.13 10.65
CA LYS A 69 -4.56 6.04 10.98
C LYS A 69 -5.37 6.42 9.74
N ARG A 70 -6.50 7.08 9.97
CA ARG A 70 -7.20 7.78 8.90
C ARG A 70 -6.40 9.00 8.46
N MET A 71 -6.33 9.23 7.16
CA MET A 71 -5.55 10.31 6.57
C MET A 71 -6.36 11.05 5.48
N THR A 72 -5.93 12.27 5.18
CA THR A 72 -6.39 13.04 4.03
C THR A 72 -5.39 12.94 2.89
N ILE A 73 -5.77 13.39 1.69
CA ILE A 73 -4.82 13.55 0.57
C ILE A 73 -3.67 14.47 0.98
N LYS A 74 -3.95 15.51 1.77
CA LYS A 74 -2.90 16.42 2.26
C LYS A 74 -1.90 15.71 3.16
N ASP A 75 -2.36 14.78 3.99
CA ASP A 75 -1.47 13.96 4.82
C ASP A 75 -0.57 13.08 3.95
N ILE A 76 -1.10 12.42 2.92
CA ILE A 76 -0.29 11.64 1.95
C ILE A 76 0.82 12.53 1.37
N GLN A 77 0.47 13.71 0.86
CA GLN A 77 1.43 14.67 0.30
C GLN A 77 2.51 15.06 1.34
N ASN A 78 2.12 15.29 2.59
CA ASN A 78 3.06 15.63 3.66
C ASN A 78 4.04 14.49 4.00
N TYR A 79 3.62 13.22 3.91
CA TYR A 79 4.52 12.07 4.07
C TYR A 79 5.47 11.93 2.88
N LEU A 80 4.94 12.07 1.66
CA LEU A 80 5.75 12.01 0.44
C LEU A 80 6.80 13.13 0.38
N ASP A 81 6.49 14.31 0.91
CA ASP A 81 7.43 15.42 1.07
C ASP A 81 8.61 15.08 1.97
N LYS A 82 8.38 14.21 2.95
CA LYS A 82 9.40 13.66 3.86
C LYS A 82 10.08 12.42 3.30
N LYS A 83 9.81 12.05 2.05
CA LYS A 83 10.27 10.81 1.41
C LYS A 83 9.80 9.55 2.12
N ILE A 84 8.60 9.59 2.69
CA ILE A 84 7.96 8.44 3.34
C ILE A 84 6.86 7.92 2.40
N PRO A 85 7.02 6.72 1.80
CA PRO A 85 5.98 6.09 0.99
C PRO A 85 4.79 5.69 1.88
N VAL A 86 3.60 5.60 1.28
CA VAL A 86 2.35 5.45 2.04
C VAL A 86 1.55 4.27 1.50
N LEU A 87 1.35 3.23 2.32
CA LEU A 87 0.56 2.02 1.98
C LEU A 87 -0.94 2.31 2.04
N ILE A 88 -1.63 2.27 0.91
CA ILE A 88 -3.03 2.66 0.81
C ILE A 88 -3.88 1.45 0.47
N LEU A 89 -4.97 1.31 1.21
CA LEU A 89 -6.00 0.29 0.98
C LEU A 89 -7.17 0.89 0.19
N LEU A 90 -7.33 0.45 -1.06
CA LEU A 90 -8.38 0.87 -1.98
C LEU A 90 -9.47 -0.17 -2.14
N SER A 91 -10.65 0.25 -2.58
CA SER A 91 -11.73 -0.60 -3.04
C SER A 91 -11.58 -0.83 -4.54
N ALA A 92 -11.53 -2.10 -4.95
CA ALA A 92 -11.46 -2.54 -6.33
C ALA A 92 -12.46 -3.69 -6.56
N TYR A 93 -13.55 -3.42 -7.29
CA TYR A 93 -14.53 -4.43 -7.73
C TYR A 93 -15.04 -5.39 -6.62
N ASN A 94 -15.46 -4.83 -5.47
CA ASN A 94 -15.93 -5.56 -4.28
C ASN A 94 -14.84 -6.29 -3.47
N GLU A 95 -13.57 -6.15 -3.87
CA GLU A 95 -12.41 -6.58 -3.11
C GLU A 95 -11.58 -5.37 -2.66
N PHE A 96 -10.65 -5.59 -1.75
CA PHE A 96 -9.72 -4.56 -1.34
C PHE A 96 -8.38 -4.77 -2.06
N HIS A 97 -7.69 -3.68 -2.37
CA HIS A 97 -6.45 -3.68 -3.11
C HIS A 97 -5.41 -2.80 -2.42
N TRP A 98 -4.20 -3.32 -2.26
CA TRP A 98 -3.09 -2.57 -1.67
C TRP A 98 -2.24 -1.94 -2.76
N VAL A 99 -2.00 -0.64 -2.62
CA VAL A 99 -1.08 0.13 -3.45
C VAL A 99 -0.17 0.97 -2.57
N VAL A 100 0.95 1.46 -3.10
CA VAL A 100 1.84 2.36 -2.36
C VAL A 100 1.83 3.72 -3.05
N ALA A 101 1.38 4.77 -2.37
CA ALA A 101 1.61 6.12 -2.87
C ALA A 101 3.10 6.46 -2.77
N ILE A 102 3.66 6.87 -3.91
CA ILE A 102 5.09 7.13 -4.11
C ILE A 102 5.34 8.51 -4.73
N GLY A 103 4.30 9.28 -5.01
CA GLY A 103 4.45 10.58 -5.62
C GLY A 103 3.14 11.33 -5.72
N TYR A 104 3.23 12.61 -6.05
CA TYR A 104 2.07 13.43 -6.33
C TYR A 104 2.40 14.63 -7.23
N ASP A 105 1.37 15.19 -7.86
CA ASP A 105 1.43 16.51 -8.51
C ASP A 105 0.29 17.42 -8.00
N LYS A 106 -0.21 18.35 -8.82
CA LYS A 106 -1.21 19.33 -8.36
C LYS A 106 -2.53 18.67 -7.91
N ASN A 107 -2.96 17.59 -8.57
CA ASN A 107 -4.28 16.98 -8.34
C ASN A 107 -4.28 15.45 -8.51
N LYS A 108 -3.10 14.82 -8.49
CA LYS A 108 -2.92 13.39 -8.66
C LYS A 108 -1.99 12.83 -7.60
N ILE A 109 -2.29 11.61 -7.16
CA ILE A 109 -1.38 10.75 -6.42
C ILE A 109 -0.89 9.66 -7.36
N PHE A 110 0.43 9.44 -7.38
CA PHE A 110 1.08 8.37 -8.15
C PHE A 110 1.33 7.17 -7.24
N PHE A 111 1.06 5.98 -7.77
CA PHE A 111 1.14 4.74 -7.04
C PHE A 111 2.15 3.78 -7.67
N ASP A 112 2.83 3.04 -6.80
CA ASP A 112 3.21 1.68 -7.13
C ASP A 112 2.01 0.77 -6.92
N ASP A 113 1.61 0.10 -8.00
CA ASP A 113 0.48 -0.83 -7.99
C ASP A 113 1.00 -2.22 -8.37
N PRO A 114 1.03 -3.17 -7.42
CA PRO A 114 1.53 -4.52 -7.68
C PRO A 114 0.80 -5.26 -8.81
N SER A 115 -0.44 -4.88 -9.11
CA SER A 115 -1.25 -5.45 -10.21
C SER A 115 -0.94 -4.82 -11.58
N SER A 116 -0.20 -3.71 -11.62
CA SER A 116 0.11 -2.97 -12.84
C SER A 116 1.55 -3.21 -13.31
N PHE A 117 1.77 -3.12 -14.62
CA PHE A 117 3.13 -3.09 -15.20
C PHE A 117 3.77 -1.71 -15.06
N GLU A 118 2.95 -0.67 -15.16
CA GLU A 118 3.37 0.72 -15.09
C GLU A 118 2.93 1.36 -13.78
N ARG A 119 3.61 2.43 -13.36
CA ARG A 119 3.13 3.26 -12.26
C ARG A 119 1.78 3.84 -12.63
N THR A 120 0.83 3.78 -11.71
CA THR A 120 -0.52 4.28 -11.92
C THR A 120 -0.71 5.60 -11.21
N PHE A 121 -1.83 6.27 -11.48
CA PHE A 121 -2.23 7.45 -10.71
C PHE A 121 -3.75 7.47 -10.54
N LEU A 122 -4.21 8.20 -9.53
CA LEU A 122 -5.60 8.58 -9.37
C LEU A 122 -5.65 10.10 -9.18
N GLU A 123 -6.64 10.75 -9.77
CA GLU A 123 -6.96 12.12 -9.39
C GLU A 123 -7.53 12.15 -7.98
N ASP A 124 -7.36 13.28 -7.28
CA ASP A 124 -7.80 13.43 -5.88
C ASP A 124 -9.26 12.99 -5.67
N LYS A 125 -10.16 13.42 -6.57
CA LYS A 125 -11.59 13.06 -6.51
C LYS A 125 -11.86 11.58 -6.75
N GLU A 126 -11.02 10.91 -7.53
CA GLU A 126 -11.14 9.48 -7.78
C GLU A 126 -10.60 8.68 -6.60
N LEU A 127 -9.48 9.12 -6.04
CA LEU A 127 -8.90 8.55 -4.84
C LEU A 127 -9.89 8.62 -3.67
N GLU A 128 -10.51 9.77 -3.40
CA GLU A 128 -11.50 9.92 -2.34
C GLU A 128 -12.67 8.94 -2.49
N LYS A 129 -13.10 8.66 -3.72
CA LYS A 129 -14.17 7.68 -3.99
C LYS A 129 -13.71 6.25 -3.75
N LYS A 130 -12.45 5.92 -4.06
CA LYS A 130 -11.90 4.56 -3.99
C LYS A 130 -11.23 4.23 -2.66
N TRP A 131 -10.93 5.23 -1.82
CA TRP A 131 -10.17 5.07 -0.59
C TRP A 131 -11.03 4.61 0.58
N HIS A 132 -11.64 3.46 0.39
CA HIS A 132 -12.36 2.71 1.39
C HIS A 132 -12.16 1.22 1.10
N ALA A 133 -12.40 0.38 2.08
CA ALA A 133 -12.31 -1.07 1.91
C ALA A 133 -13.20 -1.77 2.93
N LYS A 134 -13.47 -3.05 2.65
CA LYS A 134 -14.21 -3.92 3.56
C LYS A 134 -13.35 -5.12 3.91
N GLU A 135 -12.91 -5.19 5.16
CA GLU A 135 -12.19 -6.34 5.70
C GLU A 135 -13.17 -7.18 6.54
N GLY A 136 -13.73 -8.21 5.93
CA GLY A 136 -14.80 -9.01 6.52
C GLY A 136 -16.09 -8.20 6.75
N LYS A 137 -16.45 -7.95 8.01
CA LYS A 137 -17.62 -7.12 8.37
C LYS A 137 -17.26 -5.65 8.67
N LYS A 138 -15.96 -5.33 8.72
CA LYS A 138 -15.48 -4.01 9.10
C LYS A 138 -15.30 -3.15 7.85
N GLU A 139 -15.96 -1.99 7.83
CA GLU A 139 -15.68 -0.96 6.84
C GLU A 139 -14.53 -0.08 7.32
N ILE A 140 -13.62 0.19 6.40
CA ILE A 140 -12.39 0.94 6.60
C ILE A 140 -12.43 2.09 5.60
N TYR A 141 -12.19 3.30 6.08
CA TYR A 141 -12.23 4.51 5.26
C TYR A 141 -10.95 5.29 5.49
N ASN A 142 -10.36 5.76 4.38
CA ASN A 142 -9.19 6.63 4.37
C ASN A 142 -8.01 6.12 5.21
N HIS A 143 -7.86 4.80 5.31
CA HIS A 143 -6.92 4.18 6.25
C HIS A 143 -5.64 3.72 5.55
N ILE A 144 -4.57 3.75 6.33
CA ILE A 144 -3.19 3.40 5.99
C ILE A 144 -2.69 2.47 7.09
#